data_AF-A0A955Y9V4-F1
#
_entry.id   AF-A0A955Y9V4-F1
#
_cell.length_a   1.000
_cell.length_b   1.000
_cell.length_c   1.000
_cell.angle_alpha   90.00
_cell.angle_beta   90.00
_cell.angle_gamma   90.00
#
_symmetry.space_group_name_H-M   'P 1'
#
loop_
_entity.id
_entity.type
_entity.pdbx_description
1 polymer ?
#
loop_
_entity_poly.entity_id
_entity_poly.type
_entity_poly.pdbx_seq_one_letter_code
_entity_poly.pdbx_strand_id
1 'polypeptide(L)'
;LEVRRVTVERVTRRHGTFQMHTTSAECLVTERVHAAWVPGRDQEERFDVVESAFDSEVRFVFPEKATKGLGLFHLAAVVEALLPVFLRCSPHDAAVIPVRAGFVPGMGAGIAVVDRFIGGMGFASALDDTSVHELLVWSRAMLFECGCMDGCEKCTPPQVLRVGTAKQEVLAFLDGL
;
A
#
# COMPACT_ATOMS: atom_id res chain seq x y z
N LEU A 1 -7.43 -6.79 7.86
CA LEU A 1 -8.42 -5.75 7.49
C LEU A 1 -9.77 -6.41 7.30
N GLU A 2 -10.78 -5.92 8.01
CA GLU A 2 -12.19 -6.28 7.81
C GLU A 2 -12.97 -4.99 7.53
N VAL A 3 -13.67 -4.92 6.39
CA VAL A 3 -14.47 -3.74 6.03
C VAL A 3 -15.73 -3.71 6.90
N ARG A 4 -15.93 -2.63 7.66
CA ARG A 4 -17.09 -2.46 8.55
C ARG A 4 -18.16 -1.61 7.89
N ARG A 5 -17.76 -0.50 7.30
CA ARG A 5 -18.68 0.43 6.61
C ARG A 5 -17.94 1.15 5.49
N VAL A 6 -18.48 1.14 4.29
CA VAL A 6 -17.96 1.98 3.20
C VAL A 6 -18.54 3.38 3.35
N THR A 7 -17.66 4.36 3.49
CA THR A 7 -18.04 5.74 3.88
C THR A 7 -18.07 6.68 2.67
N VAL A 8 -17.33 6.37 1.60
CA VAL A 8 -17.19 7.24 0.42
C VAL A 8 -17.47 6.49 -0.87
N GLU A 9 -18.32 7.08 -1.72
CA GLU A 9 -18.67 6.54 -3.05
C GLU A 9 -17.42 6.30 -3.91
N ARG A 10 -17.51 5.25 -4.74
CA ARG A 10 -16.49 4.91 -5.73
C ARG A 10 -16.22 6.10 -6.63
N VAL A 11 -14.96 6.50 -6.71
CA VAL A 11 -14.50 7.49 -7.66
C VAL A 11 -13.68 6.81 -8.75
N THR A 12 -14.02 7.07 -10.01
CA THR A 12 -13.22 6.64 -11.16
C THR A 12 -12.43 7.82 -11.69
N ARG A 13 -11.12 7.62 -11.89
CA ARG A 13 -10.22 8.62 -12.48
C ARG A 13 -9.53 8.04 -13.70
N ARG A 14 -9.36 8.88 -14.72
CA ARG A 14 -8.62 8.57 -15.93
C ARG A 14 -7.56 9.64 -16.15
N HIS A 15 -6.31 9.21 -16.26
CA HIS A 15 -5.15 10.04 -16.53
C HIS A 15 -4.47 9.48 -17.78
N GLY A 16 -4.63 10.16 -18.93
CA GLY A 16 -4.23 9.60 -20.22
C GLY A 16 -4.95 8.27 -20.53
N THR A 17 -4.17 7.19 -20.63
CA THR A 17 -4.68 5.81 -20.80
C THR A 17 -4.76 5.03 -19.49
N PHE A 18 -4.22 5.56 -18.40
CA PHE A 18 -4.31 4.97 -17.07
C PHE A 18 -5.69 5.24 -16.44
N GLN A 19 -6.26 4.22 -15.80
CA GLN A 19 -7.48 4.35 -15.00
C GLN A 19 -7.29 3.72 -13.63
N MET A 20 -7.92 4.34 -12.63
CA MET A 20 -8.01 3.79 -11.28
C MET A 20 -9.38 4.04 -10.67
N HIS A 21 -9.76 3.18 -9.72
CA HIS A 21 -10.84 3.44 -8.79
C HIS A 21 -10.30 3.72 -7.40
N THR A 22 -10.88 4.69 -6.71
CA THR A 22 -10.58 4.99 -5.31
C THR A 22 -11.87 4.96 -4.50
N THR A 23 -11.76 4.62 -3.22
CA THR A 23 -12.87 4.67 -2.25
C THR A 23 -12.28 4.71 -0.84
N SER A 24 -13.04 5.24 0.11
CA SER A 24 -12.69 5.21 1.52
C SER A 24 -13.74 4.44 2.31
N ALA A 25 -13.29 3.67 3.30
CA ALA A 25 -14.17 2.92 4.19
C ALA A 25 -13.63 2.90 5.62
N GLU A 26 -14.54 2.95 6.59
CA GLU A 26 -14.25 2.55 7.97
C GLU A 26 -14.05 1.03 8.00
N CYS A 27 -12.86 0.63 8.45
CA CYS A 27 -12.49 -0.77 8.58
C CYS A 27 -12.05 -1.07 10.01
N LEU A 28 -12.35 -2.28 10.47
CA LEU A 28 -11.67 -2.85 11.61
C LEU A 28 -10.30 -3.33 11.14
N VAL A 29 -9.26 -2.66 11.63
CA VAL A 29 -7.87 -3.05 11.43
C VAL A 29 -7.49 -4.00 12.55
N THR A 30 -6.95 -5.16 12.19
CA THR A 30 -6.41 -6.13 13.14
C THR A 30 -4.94 -6.30 12.84
N GLU A 31 -4.09 -5.93 13.78
CA GLU A 31 -2.66 -6.13 13.72
C GLU A 31 -2.28 -7.31 14.61
N ARG A 32 -1.44 -8.21 14.08
CA ARG A 32 -0.94 -9.38 14.80
C ARG A 32 0.57 -9.40 14.74
N VAL A 33 1.20 -9.45 15.90
CA VAL A 33 2.66 -9.53 16.03
C VAL A 33 3.01 -10.82 16.75
N HIS A 34 3.88 -11.61 16.15
CA HIS A 34 4.32 -12.93 16.67
C HIS A 34 5.85 -13.05 16.77
N ALA A 35 6.56 -11.97 16.40
CA ALA A 35 8.01 -11.88 16.45
C ALA A 35 8.44 -10.42 16.49
N ALA A 36 9.59 -10.14 17.11
CA ALA A 36 10.23 -8.84 17.08
C ALA A 36 11.75 -8.99 16.99
N TRP A 37 12.38 -8.01 16.35
CA TRP A 37 13.83 -7.88 16.39
C TRP A 37 14.27 -7.33 17.75
N VAL A 38 15.25 -7.98 18.39
CA VAL A 38 15.81 -7.53 19.66
C VAL A 38 17.17 -6.85 19.39
N PRO A 39 17.25 -5.50 19.40
CA PRO A 39 18.47 -4.79 18.97
C PRO A 39 19.72 -5.18 19.75
N GLY A 40 19.59 -5.48 21.05
CA GLY A 40 20.72 -5.85 21.91
C GLY A 40 21.27 -7.26 21.67
N ARG A 41 20.59 -8.09 20.88
CA ARG A 41 20.98 -9.48 20.61
C ARG A 41 21.15 -9.79 19.12
N ASP A 42 20.84 -8.83 18.25
CA ASP A 42 20.88 -8.99 16.79
C ASP A 42 20.13 -10.25 16.31
N GLN A 43 19.00 -10.54 16.96
CA GLN A 43 18.20 -11.74 16.70
C GLN A 43 16.70 -11.45 16.68
N GLU A 44 15.95 -12.24 15.92
CA GLU A 44 14.49 -12.30 15.98
C GLU A 44 14.07 -13.16 17.17
N GLU A 45 13.26 -12.62 18.07
CA GLU A 45 12.61 -13.38 19.13
C GLU A 45 11.13 -13.58 18.81
N ARG A 46 10.67 -14.82 18.91
CA ARG A 46 9.27 -15.21 18.72
C ARG A 46 8.57 -15.32 20.06
N PHE A 47 7.31 -14.90 20.09
CA PHE A 47 6.46 -14.90 21.29
C PHE A 47 5.01 -15.21 20.90
N ASP A 48 4.18 -15.47 21.91
CA ASP A 48 2.74 -15.66 21.72
C ASP A 48 2.12 -14.47 20.99
N VAL A 49 1.20 -14.73 20.08
CA VAL A 49 0.62 -13.68 19.22
C VAL A 49 0.01 -12.58 20.06
N VAL A 50 0.51 -11.36 19.89
CA VAL A 50 -0.10 -10.14 20.41
C VAL A 50 -0.98 -9.57 19.32
N GLU A 51 -2.27 -9.38 19.62
CA GLU A 51 -3.26 -8.82 18.71
C GLU A 51 -3.76 -7.48 19.22
N SER A 52 -3.87 -6.51 18.32
CA SER A 52 -4.61 -5.26 18.54
C SER A 52 -5.66 -5.09 17.45
N ALA A 53 -6.80 -4.50 17.81
CA ALA A 53 -7.87 -4.19 16.87
C ALA A 53 -8.41 -2.78 17.12
N PHE A 54 -8.58 -2.02 16.04
CA PHE A 54 -9.07 -0.64 16.11
C PHE A 54 -9.79 -0.25 14.82
N ASP A 55 -10.77 0.64 14.92
CA ASP A 55 -11.41 1.23 13.76
C ASP A 55 -10.48 2.31 13.16
N SER A 56 -10.37 2.30 11.84
CA SER A 56 -9.66 3.31 11.07
C SER A 56 -10.38 3.57 9.76
N GLU A 57 -10.33 4.82 9.29
CA GLU A 57 -10.58 5.07 7.88
C GLU A 57 -9.45 4.45 7.05
N VAL A 58 -9.81 3.81 5.95
CA VAL A 58 -8.91 3.15 5.02
C VAL A 58 -9.16 3.69 3.63
N ARG A 59 -8.08 4.08 2.95
CA ARG A 59 -8.11 4.55 1.58
C ARG A 59 -7.73 3.44 0.62
N PHE A 60 -8.65 3.03 -0.24
CA PHE A 60 -8.41 2.01 -1.24
C PHE A 60 -8.09 2.63 -2.60
N VAL A 61 -7.15 2.00 -3.30
CA VAL A 61 -6.71 2.37 -4.65
C VAL A 61 -6.65 1.12 -5.51
N PHE A 62 -7.38 1.12 -6.62
CA PHE A 62 -7.51 -0.01 -7.55
C PHE A 62 -7.10 0.43 -8.96
N PRO A 63 -5.80 0.33 -9.33
CA PRO A 63 -5.40 0.48 -10.73
C PRO A 63 -6.11 -0.58 -11.58
N GLU A 64 -6.66 -0.20 -12.73
CA GLU A 64 -7.49 -1.10 -13.56
C GLU A 64 -6.75 -2.37 -13.99
N LYS A 65 -5.45 -2.24 -14.28
CA LYS A 65 -4.57 -3.33 -14.71
C LYS A 65 -4.00 -4.17 -13.57
N ALA A 66 -4.26 -3.82 -12.31
CA ALA A 66 -3.66 -4.49 -11.16
C ALA A 66 -4.18 -5.91 -10.95
N THR A 67 -3.26 -6.86 -10.81
CA THR A 67 -3.54 -8.27 -10.50
C THR A 67 -2.97 -8.67 -9.14
N LYS A 68 -3.53 -9.71 -8.51
CA LYS A 68 -2.96 -10.29 -7.29
C LYS A 68 -1.58 -10.89 -7.60
N GLY A 69 -0.62 -10.77 -6.69
CA GLY A 69 0.70 -11.39 -6.86
C GLY A 69 1.83 -10.53 -6.31
N LEU A 70 3.05 -10.86 -6.74
CA LEU A 70 4.27 -10.15 -6.34
C LEU A 70 4.27 -8.70 -6.82
N GLY A 71 3.74 -8.39 -8.02
CA GLY A 71 3.62 -7.02 -8.50
C GLY A 71 2.80 -6.14 -7.57
N LEU A 72 1.69 -6.65 -7.01
CA LEU A 72 0.85 -5.86 -6.12
C LEU A 72 1.50 -5.63 -4.75
N PHE A 73 2.22 -6.65 -4.26
CA PHE A 73 3.05 -6.52 -3.06
C PHE A 73 4.18 -5.50 -3.27
N HIS A 74 4.84 -5.54 -4.42
CA HIS A 74 5.89 -4.61 -4.78
C HIS A 74 5.35 -3.18 -4.92
N LEU A 75 4.20 -2.99 -5.58
CA LEU A 75 3.53 -1.70 -5.68
C LEU A 75 3.19 -1.15 -4.29
N ALA A 76 2.57 -1.96 -3.42
CA ALA A 76 2.23 -1.54 -2.06
C ALA A 76 3.46 -1.05 -1.29
N ALA A 77 4.55 -1.83 -1.32
CA ALA A 77 5.78 -1.47 -0.63
C ALA A 77 6.42 -0.19 -1.19
N VAL A 78 6.38 0.03 -2.51
CA VAL A 78 6.90 1.25 -3.14
C VAL A 78 6.09 2.47 -2.73
N VAL A 79 4.76 2.36 -2.76
CA VAL A 79 3.87 3.45 -2.31
C VAL A 79 4.09 3.73 -0.82
N GLU A 80 4.20 2.70 0.03
CA GLU A 80 4.50 2.83 1.45
C GLU A 80 5.80 3.58 1.72
N ALA A 81 6.85 3.30 0.95
CA ALA A 81 8.14 3.99 1.07
C ALA A 81 8.07 5.48 0.70
N LEU A 82 7.09 5.88 -0.12
CA LEU A 82 6.88 7.26 -0.53
C LEU A 82 5.94 8.04 0.39
N LEU A 83 5.06 7.37 1.15
CA LEU A 83 4.09 8.02 2.05
C LEU A 83 4.72 9.04 3.01
N PRO A 84 5.85 8.76 3.70
CA PRO A 84 6.47 9.73 4.61
C PRO A 84 6.82 11.05 3.95
N VAL A 85 7.21 11.02 2.67
CA VAL A 85 7.58 12.22 1.90
C VAL A 85 6.34 13.05 1.57
N PHE A 86 5.25 12.39 1.18
CA PHE A 86 4.00 13.05 0.79
C PHE A 86 3.21 13.59 1.98
N LEU A 87 3.11 12.79 3.05
CA LEU A 87 2.27 13.10 4.21
C LEU A 87 3.05 13.74 5.36
N ARG A 88 4.38 13.85 5.25
CA ARG A 88 5.27 14.33 6.31
C ARG A 88 5.08 13.56 7.63
N CYS A 89 4.86 12.25 7.52
CA CYS A 89 4.65 11.33 8.63
C CYS A 89 5.88 10.45 8.87
N SER A 90 5.91 9.71 9.98
CA SER A 90 6.90 8.67 10.20
C SER A 90 6.53 7.41 9.38
N PRO A 91 7.52 6.59 8.95
CA PRO A 91 7.26 5.33 8.25
C PRO A 91 6.40 4.33 9.04
N HIS A 92 6.23 4.53 10.35
CA HIS A 92 5.42 3.67 11.21
C HIS A 92 3.99 4.18 11.37
N ASP A 93 3.65 5.33 10.80
CA ASP A 93 2.38 6.00 11.06
C ASP A 93 1.25 5.49 10.14
N ALA A 94 1.62 5.02 8.95
CA ALA A 94 0.71 4.44 7.97
C ALA A 94 1.32 3.17 7.35
N ALA A 95 0.47 2.26 6.90
CA ALA A 95 0.84 1.07 6.15
C ALA A 95 0.14 1.03 4.81
N VAL A 96 0.75 0.36 3.83
CA VAL A 96 0.10 0.05 2.55
C VAL A 96 0.00 -1.45 2.37
N ILE A 97 -1.23 -1.95 2.24
CA ILE A 97 -1.51 -3.38 2.25
C ILE A 97 -2.11 -3.79 0.89
N PRO A 98 -1.58 -4.83 0.22
CA PRO A 98 -2.22 -5.41 -0.95
C PRO A 98 -3.61 -5.96 -0.63
N VAL A 99 -4.60 -5.64 -1.45
CA VAL A 99 -5.96 -6.16 -1.35
C VAL A 99 -6.32 -6.98 -2.58
N ARG A 100 -6.88 -8.17 -2.35
CA ARG A 100 -7.34 -9.06 -3.42
C ARG A 100 -8.59 -8.51 -4.10
N ALA A 101 -8.82 -8.92 -5.34
CA ALA A 101 -10.07 -8.66 -6.04
C ALA A 101 -11.29 -9.11 -5.22
N GLY A 102 -12.33 -8.28 -5.21
CA GLY A 102 -13.55 -8.49 -4.44
C GLY A 102 -13.41 -8.30 -2.93
N PHE A 103 -12.26 -7.81 -2.42
CA PHE A 103 -12.17 -7.40 -1.01
C PHE A 103 -13.15 -6.26 -0.70
N VAL A 104 -13.13 -5.22 -1.55
CA VAL A 104 -14.26 -4.29 -1.68
C VAL A 104 -15.17 -4.83 -2.78
N PRO A 105 -16.49 -5.02 -2.53
CA PRO A 105 -17.42 -5.55 -3.52
C PRO A 105 -17.36 -4.77 -4.85
N GLY A 106 -17.25 -5.51 -5.96
CA GLY A 106 -17.21 -4.92 -7.31
C GLY A 106 -15.88 -4.28 -7.72
N MET A 107 -14.81 -4.44 -6.92
CA MET A 107 -13.48 -3.91 -7.21
C MET A 107 -12.47 -5.00 -7.61
N GLY A 108 -11.50 -4.61 -8.43
CA GLY A 108 -10.34 -5.43 -8.78
C GLY A 108 -9.34 -5.57 -7.61
N ALA A 109 -8.15 -6.09 -7.91
CA ALA A 109 -7.06 -6.09 -6.94
C ALA A 109 -6.50 -4.66 -6.79
N GLY A 110 -5.92 -4.34 -5.65
CA GLY A 110 -5.45 -2.98 -5.37
C GLY A 110 -4.61 -2.90 -4.11
N ILE A 111 -4.46 -1.70 -3.59
CA ILE A 111 -3.78 -1.41 -2.34
C ILE A 111 -4.70 -0.65 -1.40
N ALA A 112 -4.48 -0.80 -0.09
CA ALA A 112 -5.17 -0.10 0.96
C ALA A 112 -4.16 0.67 1.81
N VAL A 113 -4.32 1.98 1.94
CA VAL A 113 -3.57 2.81 2.88
C VAL A 113 -4.33 2.89 4.19
N VAL A 114 -3.64 2.55 5.29
CA VAL A 114 -4.23 2.37 6.61
C VAL A 114 -3.38 3.10 7.64
N ASP A 115 -4.01 3.84 8.53
CA ASP A 115 -3.33 4.42 9.68
C ASP A 115 -2.95 3.32 10.68
N ARG A 116 -1.73 3.32 11.22
CA ARG A 116 -1.30 2.35 12.24
C ARG A 116 -1.53 2.84 13.68
N PHE A 117 -2.15 4.01 13.83
CA PHE A 117 -2.51 4.56 15.13
C PHE A 117 -3.91 4.14 15.55
N ILE A 118 -4.03 3.70 16.80
CA ILE A 118 -5.33 3.40 17.42
C ILE A 118 -6.18 4.66 17.43
N GLY A 119 -7.34 4.60 16.78
CA GLY A 119 -8.28 5.73 16.62
C GLY A 119 -8.09 6.54 15.34
N GLY A 120 -7.06 6.26 14.54
CA GLY A 120 -6.73 6.99 13.31
C GLY A 120 -6.14 8.38 13.59
N MET A 121 -5.12 8.78 12.84
CA MET A 121 -4.61 10.16 12.86
C MET A 121 -5.06 10.97 11.64
N GLY A 122 -5.68 10.32 10.66
CA GLY A 122 -6.19 10.91 9.43
C GLY A 122 -5.19 10.90 8.27
N PHE A 123 -4.22 9.99 8.24
CA PHE A 123 -3.28 9.92 7.10
C PHE A 123 -3.96 9.36 5.86
N ALA A 124 -4.73 8.27 6.01
CA ALA A 124 -5.50 7.70 4.93
C ALA A 124 -6.57 8.67 4.41
N SER A 125 -7.21 9.43 5.30
CA SER A 125 -8.25 10.41 4.93
C SER A 125 -7.68 11.68 4.28
N ALA A 126 -6.43 12.04 4.60
CA ALA A 126 -5.73 13.14 3.94
C ALA A 126 -5.35 12.84 2.48
N LEU A 127 -5.34 11.55 2.07
CA LEU A 127 -5.01 11.15 0.70
C LEU A 127 -6.21 11.30 -0.24
N ASP A 128 -6.36 12.49 -0.80
CA ASP A 128 -7.31 12.74 -1.89
C ASP A 128 -6.89 12.04 -3.20
N ASP A 129 -7.76 12.09 -4.22
CA ASP A 129 -7.47 11.43 -5.51
C ASP A 129 -6.23 11.99 -6.21
N THR A 130 -5.97 13.29 -6.04
CA THR A 130 -4.83 13.97 -6.65
C THR A 130 -3.54 13.49 -6.02
N SER A 131 -3.48 13.44 -4.69
CA SER A 131 -2.34 12.96 -3.92
C SER A 131 -2.07 11.48 -4.19
N VAL A 132 -3.13 10.67 -4.29
CA VAL A 132 -3.01 9.27 -4.73
C VAL A 132 -2.43 9.17 -6.14
N HIS A 133 -2.93 9.96 -7.09
CA HIS A 133 -2.40 9.97 -8.45
C HIS A 133 -0.91 10.34 -8.47
N GLU A 134 -0.52 11.40 -7.76
CA GLU A 134 0.89 11.83 -7.67
C GLU A 134 1.78 10.75 -7.03
N LEU A 135 1.31 10.08 -5.96
CA LEU A 135 2.02 8.95 -5.36
C LEU A 135 2.29 7.84 -6.38
N LEU A 136 1.31 7.51 -7.24
CA LEU A 136 1.48 6.49 -8.27
C LEU A 136 2.42 6.97 -9.39
N VAL A 137 2.37 8.24 -9.77
CA VAL A 137 3.30 8.83 -10.74
C VAL A 137 4.74 8.73 -10.24
N TRP A 138 5.00 9.11 -8.98
CA TRP A 138 6.33 9.02 -8.38
C TRP A 138 6.79 7.57 -8.18
N SER A 139 5.87 6.67 -7.81
CA SER A 139 6.13 5.24 -7.74
C SER A 139 6.61 4.69 -9.10
N ARG A 140 5.90 5.04 -10.17
CA ARG A 140 6.27 4.65 -11.54
C ARG A 140 7.61 5.25 -11.95
N ALA A 141 7.82 6.55 -11.73
CA ALA A 141 9.05 7.25 -12.10
C ALA A 141 10.28 6.62 -11.43
N MET A 142 10.23 6.39 -10.11
CA MET A 142 11.34 5.79 -9.37
C MET A 142 11.71 4.39 -9.90
N LEU A 143 10.71 3.57 -10.21
CA LEU A 143 10.94 2.25 -10.77
C LEU A 143 11.46 2.33 -12.21
N PHE A 144 10.85 3.17 -13.04
CA PHE A 144 11.17 3.31 -14.47
C PHE A 144 12.60 3.83 -14.69
N GLU A 145 13.03 4.85 -13.95
CA GLU A 145 14.37 5.45 -14.06
C GLU A 145 15.50 4.52 -13.61
N CYS A 146 15.19 3.49 -12.80
CA CYS A 146 16.20 2.53 -12.41
C CYS A 146 16.54 1.58 -13.58
N GLY A 147 17.82 1.45 -13.94
CA GLY A 147 18.27 0.56 -15.02
C GLY A 147 18.25 -0.94 -14.71
N CYS A 148 17.74 -1.37 -13.55
CA CYS A 148 17.67 -2.80 -13.21
C CYS A 148 16.54 -3.53 -13.96
N MET A 149 16.72 -4.84 -14.17
CA MET A 149 15.76 -5.66 -14.91
C MET A 149 14.42 -5.77 -14.18
N ASP A 150 14.41 -6.20 -12.91
CA ASP A 150 13.14 -6.51 -12.23
C ASP A 150 13.06 -6.05 -10.76
N GLY A 151 14.01 -5.24 -10.31
CA GLY A 151 14.09 -4.69 -8.96
C GLY A 151 15.49 -4.81 -8.37
N CYS A 152 15.91 -3.82 -7.57
CA CYS A 152 17.18 -3.84 -6.83
C CYS A 152 17.13 -2.90 -5.62
N GLU A 153 18.16 -2.93 -4.77
CA GLU A 153 18.28 -2.11 -3.56
C GLU A 153 18.10 -0.59 -3.76
N LYS A 154 18.24 -0.10 -4.99
CA LYS A 154 18.09 1.34 -5.30
C LYS A 154 16.64 1.77 -5.56
N CYS A 155 15.78 0.87 -6.03
CA CYS A 155 14.40 1.20 -6.43
C CYS A 155 13.34 0.36 -5.72
N THR A 156 13.75 -0.71 -5.05
CA THR A 156 12.85 -1.70 -4.49
C THR A 156 13.07 -1.80 -2.98
N PRO A 157 12.00 -1.63 -2.17
CA PRO A 157 12.10 -1.71 -0.73
C PRO A 157 12.66 -3.07 -0.22
N PRO A 158 13.41 -3.09 0.91
CA PRO A 158 14.05 -4.31 1.41
C PRO A 158 13.12 -5.50 1.68
N GLN A 159 11.87 -5.25 2.07
CA GLN A 159 10.87 -6.30 2.25
C GLN A 159 10.50 -7.01 0.95
N VAL A 160 10.55 -6.31 -0.19
CA VAL A 160 10.29 -6.91 -1.50
C VAL A 160 11.50 -7.72 -1.95
N LEU A 161 12.72 -7.22 -1.76
CA LEU A 161 13.95 -7.93 -2.10
C LEU A 161 14.08 -9.30 -1.40
N ARG A 162 13.58 -9.41 -0.17
CA ARG A 162 13.60 -10.65 0.61
C ARG A 162 12.60 -11.71 0.14
N VAL A 163 11.51 -11.29 -0.50
CA VAL A 163 10.41 -12.19 -0.92
C VAL A 163 10.47 -12.52 -2.41
N GLY A 164 10.82 -11.52 -3.23
CA GLY A 164 10.82 -11.61 -4.69
C GLY A 164 10.37 -10.29 -5.29
N THR A 165 11.10 -9.83 -6.30
CA THR A 165 10.82 -8.58 -7.00
C THR A 165 9.90 -8.82 -8.20
N ALA A 166 9.17 -7.77 -8.61
CA ALA A 166 8.26 -7.81 -9.75
C ALA A 166 8.08 -6.41 -10.35
N LYS A 167 9.19 -5.68 -10.57
CA LYS A 167 9.17 -4.28 -11.05
C LYS A 167 8.41 -4.15 -12.36
N GLN A 168 8.61 -5.09 -13.30
CA GLN A 168 7.98 -5.01 -14.61
C GLN A 168 6.45 -5.14 -14.50
N GLU A 169 5.95 -5.95 -13.57
CA GLU A 169 4.52 -6.07 -13.29
C GLU A 169 3.97 -4.76 -12.71
N VAL A 170 4.69 -4.11 -11.78
CA VAL A 170 4.30 -2.80 -11.26
C VAL A 170 4.23 -1.75 -12.37
N LEU A 171 5.24 -1.70 -13.24
CA LEU A 171 5.26 -0.77 -14.37
C LEU A 171 4.09 -1.04 -15.34
N ALA A 172 3.70 -2.30 -15.54
CA ALA A 172 2.53 -2.65 -16.34
C ALA A 172 1.21 -2.21 -15.67
N PHE A 173 1.10 -2.31 -14.34
CA PHE A 173 -0.08 -1.81 -13.61
C PHE A 173 -0.25 -0.30 -13.74
N LEU A 174 0.88 0.42 -13.76
CA LEU A 174 0.96 1.87 -13.81
C LEU A 174 1.13 2.41 -15.24
N ASP A 175 1.06 1.55 -16.26
CA ASP A 175 1.23 1.94 -17.65
C ASP A 175 0.11 2.89 -18.11
N GLY A 176 0.52 4.02 -18.69
CA GLY A 176 -0.37 5.11 -19.10
C GLY A 176 -0.35 6.34 -18.19
N LEU A 177 0.35 6.27 -17.04
CA LEU A 177 0.69 7.42 -16.18
C LEU A 177 1.85 8.25 -16.74
#